data_AF-A0A9K3H4E0-F1
#
_entry.id   AF-A0A9K3H4E0-F1
#
_cell.length_a   1.000
_cell.length_b   1.000
_cell.length_c   1.000
_cell.angle_alpha   90.00
_cell.angle_beta   90.00
_cell.angle_gamma   90.00
#
_symmetry.space_group_name_H-M   'P 1'
#
loop_
_entity.id
_entity.type
_entity.pdbx_description
1 polymer ?
#
loop_
_entity_poly.entity_id
_entity_poly.type
_entity_poly.pdbx_seq_one_letter_code
_entity_poly.pdbx_strand_id
1 'polypeptide(L)'
;METIVFACFLVILTTTSLAKAKYYSNSHTIDVPTTIKETHLHFYLHDTISGDNPTAVLVAKPNNTVVQEGNPIPFGAVYVFDDPLT
;
A
#
# COMPACT_ATOMS: atom_id res chain seq x y z
N MET A 1 -17.06 49.21 -51.74
CA MET A 1 -17.04 47.81 -52.23
C MET A 1 -15.71 47.15 -51.87
N GLU A 2 -14.57 47.78 -52.17
CA GLU A 2 -13.21 47.26 -51.89
C GLU A 2 -12.91 47.00 -50.40
N THR A 3 -13.29 47.92 -49.50
CA THR A 3 -13.11 47.76 -48.04
C THR A 3 -13.92 46.59 -47.46
N ILE A 4 -15.10 46.33 -48.02
CA ILE A 4 -15.95 45.20 -47.59
C ILE A 4 -15.33 43.89 -48.06
N VAL A 5 -14.80 43.84 -49.29
CA VAL A 5 -14.10 42.65 -49.81
C VAL A 5 -12.86 42.35 -48.98
N PHE A 6 -12.07 43.36 -48.62
CA PHE A 6 -10.87 43.20 -47.80
C PHE A 6 -11.21 42.73 -46.37
N ALA A 7 -12.26 43.28 -45.77
CA ALA A 7 -12.75 42.86 -44.46
C ALA A 7 -13.27 41.40 -44.48
N CYS A 8 -14.01 41.01 -45.52
CA CYS A 8 -14.45 39.62 -45.69
C CYS A 8 -13.28 38.65 -45.86
N PHE A 9 -12.24 39.05 -46.60
CA PHE A 9 -11.05 38.21 -46.82
C PHE A 9 -10.27 37.96 -45.52
N LEU A 10 -10.14 38.98 -44.66
CA LEU A 10 -9.51 38.87 -43.34
C LEU A 10 -10.31 37.98 -42.38
N VAL A 11 -11.65 38.01 -42.44
CA VAL A 11 -12.51 37.14 -41.62
C VAL A 11 -12.41 35.66 -42.04
N ILE A 12 -12.20 35.38 -43.33
CA ILE A 12 -12.06 34.00 -43.83
C ILE A 12 -10.70 33.40 -43.41
N LEU A 13 -9.64 34.20 -43.39
CA LEU A 13 -8.29 33.77 -43.02
C LEU A 13 -8.15 33.29 -41.56
N THR A 14 -9.00 33.76 -40.64
CA THR A 14 -8.89 33.41 -39.20
C THR A 14 -9.58 32.09 -38.82
N THR A 15 -10.39 31.49 -39.69
CA THR A 15 -11.24 30.33 -39.34
C THR A 15 -10.65 28.96 -39.64
N THR A 16 -9.45 28.86 -40.23
CA THR A 16 -8.97 27.59 -40.83
C THR A 16 -7.85 26.85 -40.12
N SER A 17 -7.46 27.19 -38.88
CA SER A 17 -6.45 26.38 -38.15
C SER A 17 -7.02 25.58 -36.99
N LEU A 18 -7.87 24.59 -37.29
CA LEU A 18 -8.06 23.49 -36.34
C LEU A 18 -6.84 22.57 -36.44
N ALA A 19 -5.79 22.88 -35.67
CA ALA A 19 -4.60 22.03 -35.57
C ALA A 19 -5.01 20.67 -34.98
N LYS A 20 -5.26 19.67 -35.84
CA LYS A 20 -5.42 18.28 -35.42
C LYS A 20 -4.04 17.73 -35.04
N ALA A 21 -3.60 18.03 -33.81
CA ALA A 21 -2.48 17.32 -33.23
C ALA A 21 -2.91 15.87 -32.99
N LYS A 22 -2.38 14.93 -33.79
CA LYS A 22 -2.46 13.50 -33.46
C LYS A 22 -1.43 13.26 -32.36
N TYR A 23 -1.90 13.02 -31.15
CA TYR A 23 -1.04 12.55 -30.06
C TYR A 23 -0.49 11.17 -30.42
N TYR A 24 0.83 11.06 -30.57
CA TYR A 24 1.50 9.77 -30.68
C TYR A 24 1.60 9.16 -29.29
N SER A 25 0.78 8.14 -29.01
CA SER A 25 0.84 7.35 -27.79
C SER A 25 1.26 5.93 -28.14
N ASN A 26 2.49 5.56 -27.79
CA ASN A 26 2.98 4.19 -27.85
C ASN A 26 2.85 3.59 -26.45
N SER A 27 1.61 3.44 -25.98
CA SER A 27 1.35 2.82 -24.67
C SER A 27 1.45 1.31 -24.80
N HIS A 28 2.48 0.72 -24.18
CA HIS A 28 2.47 -0.71 -23.89
C HIS A 28 1.45 -0.98 -22.80
N THR A 29 0.43 -1.79 -23.10
CA THR A 29 -0.44 -2.36 -22.07
C THR A 29 0.37 -3.38 -21.29
N ILE A 30 0.67 -3.08 -20.03
CA ILE A 30 1.13 -4.11 -19.10
C ILE A 30 -0.12 -4.87 -18.68
N ASP A 31 -0.20 -6.15 -19.01
CA ASP A 31 -1.23 -7.05 -18.49
C ASP A 31 -0.95 -7.26 -16.99
N VAL A 32 -1.46 -6.33 -16.18
CA VAL A 32 -1.49 -6.48 -14.73
C VAL A 32 -2.60 -7.48 -14.42
N PRO A 33 -2.32 -8.55 -13.65
CA PRO A 33 -3.37 -9.47 -13.21
C PRO A 33 -4.50 -8.69 -12.53
N THR A 34 -5.68 -8.68 -13.14
CA THR A 34 -6.89 -8.02 -12.62
C THR A 34 -7.58 -8.84 -11.54
N THR A 35 -7.13 -10.08 -11.35
CA THR A 35 -7.63 -11.00 -10.33
C THR A 35 -6.81 -10.83 -9.05
N ILE A 36 -7.47 -10.39 -7.98
CA ILE A 36 -6.91 -10.42 -6.63
C ILE A 36 -6.78 -11.91 -6.23
N LYS A 37 -5.56 -12.35 -5.93
CA LYS A 37 -5.34 -13.67 -5.34
C LYS A 37 -5.63 -13.59 -3.85
N GLU A 38 -6.60 -14.37 -3.39
CA GLU A 38 -6.90 -14.57 -1.98
C GLU A 38 -6.36 -15.92 -1.52
N THR A 39 -5.83 -15.99 -0.30
CA THR A 39 -5.38 -17.24 0.32
C THR A 39 -5.84 -17.25 1.76
N HIS A 40 -6.68 -18.22 2.11
CA HIS A 40 -7.12 -18.43 3.48
C HIS A 40 -6.15 -19.39 4.17
N LEU A 41 -5.41 -18.89 5.15
CA LEU A 41 -4.50 -19.68 5.96
C LEU A 41 -5.20 -20.05 7.28
N HIS A 42 -5.03 -21.30 7.71
CA HIS A 42 -5.51 -21.79 8.99
C HIS A 42 -4.37 -22.55 9.68
N PHE A 43 -3.99 -22.08 10.86
CA PHE A 43 -2.93 -22.64 11.69
C PHE A 43 -3.16 -22.23 13.15
N TYR A 44 -2.45 -22.90 14.05
CA TYR A 44 -2.39 -22.58 15.48
C TYR A 44 -1.00 -22.01 15.81
N LEU A 45 -0.96 -20.88 16.50
CA LEU A 45 0.25 -20.25 17.04
C LEU A 45 0.41 -20.64 18.51
N HIS A 46 1.59 -21.14 18.90
CA HIS A 46 1.86 -21.62 20.27
C HIS A 46 2.87 -20.73 21.02
N ASP A 47 2.38 -19.71 21.73
CA ASP A 47 3.21 -18.87 22.61
C ASP A 47 3.48 -19.58 23.95
N THR A 48 4.73 -19.97 24.18
CA THR A 48 5.15 -20.70 25.39
C THR A 48 6.13 -19.85 26.21
N ILE A 49 5.59 -19.14 27.20
CA ILE A 49 6.37 -18.20 28.03
C ILE A 49 7.05 -18.84 29.27
N SER A 50 6.74 -20.10 29.58
CA SER A 50 7.22 -20.80 30.78
C SER A 50 7.31 -22.31 30.59
N GLY A 51 7.85 -23.02 31.57
CA GLY A 51 8.15 -24.46 31.49
C GLY A 51 9.59 -24.73 31.07
N ASP A 52 9.89 -25.99 30.76
CA ASP A 52 11.27 -26.44 30.50
C ASP A 52 11.84 -25.93 29.17
N ASN A 53 10.97 -25.62 28.19
CA ASN A 53 11.35 -25.18 26.85
C ASN A 53 10.48 -23.99 26.40
N PRO A 54 10.69 -22.79 26.95
CA PRO A 54 9.95 -21.60 26.52
C PRO A 54 10.35 -21.20 25.09
N THR A 55 9.39 -20.74 24.30
CA THR A 55 9.56 -20.18 22.95
C THR A 55 9.55 -18.65 22.95
N ALA A 56 9.20 -18.03 24.09
CA ALA A 56 9.22 -16.59 24.27
C ALA A 56 10.08 -16.15 25.46
N VAL A 57 10.79 -15.05 25.31
CA VAL A 57 11.68 -14.48 26.33
C VAL A 57 11.37 -13.00 26.59
N LEU A 58 11.31 -12.62 27.86
CA LEU A 58 11.14 -11.23 28.29
C LEU A 58 12.43 -10.44 27.99
N VAL A 59 12.32 -9.36 27.22
CA VAL A 59 13.46 -8.49 26.87
C VAL A 59 13.41 -7.12 27.52
N ALA A 60 12.21 -6.64 27.91
CA ALA A 60 12.06 -5.38 28.64
C ALA A 60 10.78 -5.36 29.48
N LYS A 61 10.79 -4.62 30.58
CA LYS A 61 9.61 -4.28 31.37
C LYS A 61 9.81 -2.95 32.10
N PRO A 62 8.74 -2.25 32.52
CA PRO A 62 8.89 -1.08 33.39
C PRO A 62 9.56 -1.44 34.72
N ASN A 63 10.34 -0.52 35.29
CA ASN A 63 11.11 -0.78 36.51
C ASN A 63 10.25 -1.21 37.70
N ASN A 64 9.07 -0.59 37.86
CA ASN A 64 8.19 -0.82 39.01
C ASN A 64 7.27 -2.04 38.82
N THR A 65 7.47 -2.81 37.76
CA THR A 65 6.63 -3.96 37.41
C THR A 65 7.31 -5.26 37.79
N VAL A 66 6.58 -6.19 38.41
CA VAL A 66 7.05 -7.53 38.75
C VAL A 66 6.41 -8.54 37.81
N VAL A 67 7.22 -9.40 37.20
CA VAL A 67 6.76 -10.56 36.44
C VAL A 67 6.79 -11.74 37.38
N GLN A 68 5.64 -12.39 37.57
CA GLN A 68 5.47 -13.46 38.55
C GLN A 68 4.37 -14.43 38.12
N GLU A 69 4.32 -15.57 38.79
CA GLU A 69 3.22 -16.53 38.65
C GLU A 69 1.87 -15.83 38.94
N GLY A 70 0.91 -15.95 38.01
CA GLY A 70 -0.38 -15.25 38.04
C GLY A 70 -0.40 -13.86 37.38
N ASN A 71 0.76 -13.24 37.13
CA ASN A 71 0.88 -12.02 36.31
C ASN A 71 2.13 -12.08 35.40
N PRO A 72 2.13 -12.98 34.40
CA PRO A 72 3.30 -13.18 33.54
C PRO A 72 3.51 -12.07 32.51
N ILE A 73 2.45 -11.35 32.13
CA ILE A 73 2.49 -10.33 31.07
C ILE A 73 1.92 -9.01 31.60
N PRO A 74 2.62 -8.37 32.56
CA PRO A 74 2.16 -7.11 33.10
C PRO A 74 2.27 -5.98 32.06
N PHE A 75 1.55 -4.87 32.29
CA PHE A 75 1.53 -3.74 31.37
C PHE A 75 2.95 -3.24 31.05
N GLY A 76 3.25 -3.09 29.76
CA GLY A 76 4.53 -2.61 29.25
C GLY A 76 5.64 -3.67 29.21
N ALA A 77 5.37 -4.94 29.53
CA ALA A 77 6.30 -6.03 29.27
C ALA A 77 6.46 -6.26 27.76
N VAL A 78 7.69 -6.48 27.32
CA VAL A 78 8.06 -6.77 25.93
C VAL A 78 8.71 -8.14 25.88
N TYR A 79 8.13 -9.02 25.06
CA TYR A 79 8.63 -10.36 24.79
C TYR A 79 9.10 -10.47 23.34
N VAL A 80 10.12 -11.28 23.11
CA VAL A 80 10.52 -11.77 21.79
C VAL A 80 10.19 -13.25 21.73
N PHE A 81 9.54 -13.71 20.66
CA PHE A 81 9.08 -15.09 20.49
C PHE A 81 9.64 -15.72 19.21
N ASP A 82 9.86 -17.03 19.27
CA ASP A 82 10.17 -17.93 18.16
C ASP A 82 9.22 -19.13 18.25
N ASP A 83 7.96 -18.90 17.84
CA ASP A 83 6.84 -19.81 18.11
C ASP A 83 6.51 -20.70 16.90
N PRO A 84 6.14 -21.97 17.13
CA PRO A 84 5.71 -22.85 16.06
C PRO A 84 4.30 -22.50 15.56
N LEU A 85 4.08 -22.73 14.27
CA LEU A 85 2.76 -22.75 13.63
C LEU A 85 2.42 -24.20 13.24
N THR A 86 1.28 -24.72 13.68
CA THR A 86 0.84 -26.10 13.39
C THR A 86 -0.56 -26.15 12.81
#